data_AF-D4XD46-F1
#
_entry.id   AF-D4XD46-F1
#
_cell.length_a   1.000
_cell.length_b   1.000
_cell.length_c   1.000
_cell.angle_alpha   90.00
_cell.angle_beta   90.00
_cell.angle_gamma   90.00
#
_symmetry.space_group_name_H-M   'P 1'
#
loop_
_entity.id
_entity.type
_entity.pdbx_description
1 polymer ?
#
loop_
_entity_poly.entity_id
_entity_poly.type
_entity_poly.pdbx_seq_one_letter_code
_entity_poly.pdbx_strand_id
1 'polypeptide(L)'
;MKVKHLLGPAAFALSLLCTAPTLAQSADPAPMVTGKHWTESDANLKKAYLLGIANLLEVERAYQERRAPPDNQTLVPRFARGLQTHTLDSVRQGLDSWYAANPTRLDRPVIETLWFEIVIPGAKRKP
;
A
#
# COMPACT_ATOMS: atom_id res chain seq x y z
N MET A 1 -64.69 -45.28 -17.95
CA MET A 1 -64.62 -43.87 -17.50
C MET A 1 -63.81 -43.81 -16.22
N LYS A 2 -62.98 -42.76 -16.09
CA LYS A 2 -61.79 -42.63 -15.24
C LYS A 2 -61.99 -42.96 -13.76
N VAL A 3 -61.12 -43.83 -13.23
CA VAL A 3 -60.95 -44.09 -11.80
C VAL A 3 -60.23 -42.89 -11.18
N LYS A 4 -60.86 -42.28 -10.17
CA LYS A 4 -60.32 -41.13 -9.42
C LYS A 4 -59.25 -41.64 -8.45
N HIS A 5 -57.99 -41.34 -8.73
CA HIS A 5 -56.92 -41.37 -7.72
C HIS A 5 -56.90 -40.02 -6.98
N LEU A 6 -57.14 -40.04 -5.68
CA LEU A 6 -56.85 -38.93 -4.77
C LEU A 6 -56.59 -39.51 -3.38
N LEU A 7 -55.47 -40.23 -3.25
CA LEU A 7 -54.75 -40.33 -1.98
C LEU A 7 -53.89 -39.05 -1.87
N GLY A 8 -54.15 -38.21 -0.87
CA GLY A 8 -53.07 -37.41 -0.27
C GLY A 8 -52.33 -38.27 0.76
N PRO A 9 -51.41 -37.72 1.59
CA PRO A 9 -50.58 -36.52 1.46
C PRO A 9 -49.08 -36.91 1.50
N ALA A 10 -48.20 -36.21 0.78
CA ALA A 10 -46.75 -36.43 0.92
C ALA A 10 -46.06 -35.09 1.19
N ALA A 11 -45.69 -34.94 2.46
CA ALA A 11 -44.78 -33.97 3.05
C ALA A 11 -43.85 -33.25 2.06
N PHE A 12 -44.06 -31.93 1.91
CA PHE A 12 -43.03 -31.04 1.42
C PHE A 12 -41.96 -30.92 2.52
N ALA A 13 -40.90 -31.72 2.42
CA ALA A 13 -39.71 -31.57 3.23
C ALA A 13 -39.00 -30.27 2.82
N LEU A 14 -39.02 -29.29 3.73
CA LEU A 14 -38.30 -28.04 3.64
C LEU A 14 -36.80 -28.34 3.77
N SER A 15 -36.12 -28.51 2.62
CA SER A 15 -34.67 -28.65 2.56
C SER A 15 -34.03 -27.33 2.99
N LEU A 16 -33.66 -27.24 4.26
CA LEU A 16 -32.77 -26.21 4.79
C LEU A 16 -31.50 -26.22 3.94
N LEU A 17 -31.33 -25.19 3.11
CA LEU A 17 -30.04 -24.83 2.54
C LEU A 17 -29.09 -24.59 3.72
N CYS A 18 -28.22 -25.56 4.00
CA CYS A 18 -27.07 -25.38 4.86
C CYS A 18 -26.16 -24.33 4.19
N THR A 19 -26.42 -23.06 4.44
CA THR A 19 -25.46 -21.99 4.25
C THR A 19 -24.34 -22.24 5.24
N ALA A 20 -23.31 -22.98 4.82
CA ALA A 20 -22.05 -23.00 5.53
C ALA A 20 -21.61 -21.53 5.68
N PRO A 21 -21.31 -21.05 6.89
CA PRO A 21 -20.71 -19.74 7.02
C PRO A 21 -19.38 -19.81 6.31
N THR A 22 -19.27 -19.13 5.17
CA THR A 22 -17.98 -18.73 4.64
C THR A 22 -17.35 -17.88 5.73
N LEU A 23 -16.42 -18.48 6.50
CA LEU A 23 -15.52 -17.72 7.33
C LEU A 23 -14.84 -16.75 6.38
N ALA A 24 -15.20 -15.47 6.47
CA ALA A 24 -14.50 -14.42 5.77
C ALA A 24 -13.05 -14.51 6.25
N GLN A 25 -12.18 -15.07 5.41
CA GLN A 25 -10.76 -15.07 5.68
C GLN A 25 -10.37 -13.60 5.82
N SER A 26 -9.99 -13.18 7.01
CA SER A 26 -9.44 -11.86 7.25
C SER A 26 -8.37 -11.65 6.19
N ALA A 27 -8.62 -10.75 5.23
CA ALA A 27 -7.63 -10.46 4.21
C ALA A 27 -6.40 -9.93 4.94
N ASP A 28 -5.26 -10.60 4.76
CA ASP A 28 -4.00 -10.09 5.28
C ASP A 28 -3.86 -8.64 4.81
N PRO A 29 -3.48 -7.71 5.71
CA PRO A 29 -3.27 -6.32 5.31
C PRO A 29 -2.28 -6.29 4.14
N ALA A 30 -2.52 -5.38 3.20
CA ALA A 30 -1.67 -5.27 2.02
C ALA A 30 -0.18 -5.22 2.45
N PRO A 31 0.68 -6.07 1.89
CA PRO A 31 2.05 -6.20 2.36
C PRO A 31 2.79 -4.88 2.15
N MET A 32 3.40 -4.37 3.23
CA MET A 32 4.29 -3.21 3.15
C MET A 32 5.70 -3.64 2.79
N VAL A 33 6.32 -2.93 1.85
CA VAL A 33 7.74 -3.13 1.53
C VAL A 33 8.58 -2.65 2.71
N THR A 34 9.35 -3.57 3.26
CA THR A 34 10.24 -3.35 4.43
C THR A 34 11.70 -3.36 4.02
N GLY A 35 12.59 -3.04 4.95
CA GLY A 35 14.04 -3.16 4.77
C GLY A 35 14.48 -4.54 4.30
N LYS A 36 13.83 -5.63 4.78
CA LYS A 36 14.13 -6.99 4.32
C LYS A 36 13.94 -7.14 2.82
N HIS A 37 12.73 -6.79 2.34
CA HIS A 37 12.40 -6.82 0.91
C HIS A 37 13.34 -5.92 0.11
N TRP A 38 13.66 -4.73 0.64
CA TRP A 38 14.58 -3.79 0.02
C TRP A 38 15.98 -4.39 -0.13
N THR A 39 16.58 -4.94 0.93
CA THR A 39 17.94 -5.48 0.89
C THR A 39 18.08 -6.70 -0.01
N GLU A 40 17.01 -7.48 -0.17
CA GLU A 40 16.95 -8.65 -1.05
C GLU A 40 16.67 -8.29 -2.52
N SER A 41 16.21 -7.06 -2.79
CA SER A 41 15.84 -6.60 -4.13
C SER A 41 17.03 -6.09 -4.94
N ASP A 42 16.97 -6.30 -6.26
CA ASP A 42 17.91 -5.67 -7.19
C ASP A 42 17.67 -4.16 -7.35
N ALA A 43 18.60 -3.48 -8.01
CA ALA A 43 18.55 -2.04 -8.19
C ALA A 43 17.37 -1.55 -9.04
N ASN A 44 16.89 -2.35 -10.01
CA ASN A 44 15.78 -1.98 -10.88
C ASN A 44 14.45 -2.08 -10.12
N LEU A 45 14.25 -3.12 -9.32
CA LEU A 45 13.05 -3.28 -8.50
C LEU A 45 12.93 -2.16 -7.46
N LYS A 46 14.05 -1.79 -6.82
CA LYS A 46 14.12 -0.62 -5.93
C LYS A 46 13.71 0.68 -6.63
N LYS A 47 14.22 0.91 -7.84
CA LYS A 47 13.87 2.09 -8.65
C LYS A 47 12.41 2.09 -9.05
N ALA A 48 11.86 0.94 -9.46
CA ALA A 48 10.45 0.80 -9.81
C ALA A 48 9.53 1.12 -8.63
N TYR A 49 9.87 0.65 -7.42
CA TYR A 49 9.13 0.98 -6.21
C TYR A 49 9.12 2.50 -5.92
N LEU A 50 10.29 3.15 -6.01
CA LEU A 50 10.41 4.60 -5.81
C LEU A 50 9.66 5.41 -6.89
N LEU A 51 9.68 4.95 -8.15
CA LEU A 51 8.87 5.54 -9.22
C LEU A 51 7.37 5.38 -8.95
N GLY A 52 6.94 4.24 -8.40
CA GLY A 52 5.55 4.05 -7.96
C GLY A 52 5.12 5.08 -6.92
N ILE A 53 5.99 5.39 -5.95
CA ILE A 53 5.73 6.45 -4.95
C ILE A 53 5.65 7.82 -5.63
N ALA A 54 6.58 8.13 -6.54
CA ALA A 54 6.54 9.38 -7.29
C ALA A 54 5.21 9.52 -8.05
N ASN A 55 4.78 8.48 -8.77
CA ASN A 55 3.52 8.47 -9.50
C ASN A 55 2.31 8.66 -8.57
N LEU A 56 2.32 8.09 -7.36
CA LEU A 56 1.25 8.32 -6.39
C LEU A 56 1.17 9.79 -5.96
N LEU A 57 2.32 10.45 -5.75
CA LEU A 57 2.37 11.88 -5.43
C LEU A 57 1.88 12.74 -6.60
N GLU A 58 2.15 12.34 -7.84
CA GLU A 58 1.61 13.01 -9.04
C GLU A 58 0.07 12.90 -9.08
N VAL A 59 -0.49 11.73 -8.75
CA VAL A 59 -1.95 11.53 -8.64
C VAL A 59 -2.53 12.41 -7.54
N GLU A 60 -1.89 12.45 -6.36
CA GLU A 60 -2.31 13.32 -5.26
C GLU A 60 -2.30 14.79 -5.69
N ARG A 61 -1.23 15.25 -6.34
CA ARG A 61 -1.12 16.63 -6.85
C ARG A 61 -2.23 16.95 -7.84
N ALA A 62 -2.48 16.07 -8.82
CA ALA A 62 -3.54 16.26 -9.81
C ALA A 62 -4.94 16.33 -9.16
N TYR A 63 -5.18 15.54 -8.10
CA TYR A 63 -6.42 15.61 -7.34
C TYR A 63 -6.58 16.96 -6.60
N GLN A 64 -5.47 17.53 -6.11
CA GLN A 64 -5.46 18.81 -5.39
C GLN A 64 -5.63 20.04 -6.28
N GLU A 65 -5.40 19.95 -7.60
CA GLU A 65 -5.58 21.09 -8.52
C GLU A 65 -7.00 21.68 -8.46
N ARG A 66 -8.00 20.86 -8.12
CA ARG A 66 -9.40 21.29 -7.97
C ARG A 66 -9.68 22.02 -6.66
N ARG A 67 -8.93 21.69 -5.60
CA ARG A 67 -9.02 22.29 -4.26
C ARG A 67 -7.79 21.91 -3.46
N ALA A 68 -6.85 22.84 -3.35
CA ALA A 68 -5.63 22.62 -2.57
C ALA A 68 -5.95 22.47 -1.08
N PRO A 69 -5.60 21.35 -0.44
CA PRO A 69 -5.71 21.21 1.01
C PRO A 69 -4.61 22.05 1.68
N PRO A 70 -4.77 22.41 2.97
CA PRO A 70 -3.68 22.99 3.75
C PRO A 70 -2.44 22.07 3.78
N ASP A 71 -1.24 22.65 3.88
CA ASP A 71 0.04 21.92 3.88
C ASP A 71 0.15 20.79 4.92
N ASN A 72 -0.61 20.83 6.02
CA ASN A 72 -0.62 19.78 7.05
C ASN A 72 -1.54 18.59 6.71
N GLN A 73 -2.30 18.67 5.61
CA GLN A 73 -3.22 17.64 5.13
C GLN A 73 -2.74 16.99 3.81
N THR A 74 -1.54 17.32 3.35
CA THR A 74 -0.90 16.71 2.18
C THR A 74 0.58 16.45 2.42
N LEU A 75 1.11 15.44 1.74
CA LEU A 75 2.53 15.09 1.75
C LEU A 75 3.31 15.78 0.61
N VAL A 76 2.63 16.21 -0.46
CA VAL A 76 3.25 16.69 -1.71
C VAL A 76 4.27 17.81 -1.47
N PRO A 77 3.97 18.90 -0.72
CA PRO A 77 4.94 19.98 -0.53
C PRO A 77 6.20 19.54 0.23
N ARG A 78 6.07 18.58 1.16
CA ARG A 78 7.21 18.04 1.92
C ARG A 78 8.07 17.14 1.06
N PHE A 79 7.46 16.26 0.26
CA PHE A 79 8.20 15.44 -0.72
C PHE A 79 8.92 16.31 -1.76
N ALA A 80 8.23 17.31 -2.32
CA ALA A 80 8.81 18.21 -3.33
C ALA A 80 10.05 18.95 -2.79
N ARG A 81 9.95 19.55 -1.59
CA ARG A 81 11.09 20.23 -0.95
C ARG A 81 12.17 19.24 -0.52
N GLY A 82 11.78 18.12 0.09
CA GLY A 82 12.69 17.14 0.64
C GLY A 82 13.53 16.39 -0.38
N LEU A 83 13.00 16.23 -1.59
CA LEU A 83 13.68 15.53 -2.69
C LEU A 83 14.23 16.47 -3.77
N GLN A 84 14.14 17.78 -3.59
CA GLN A 84 14.49 18.76 -4.63
C GLN A 84 15.93 18.60 -5.16
N THR A 85 16.87 18.17 -4.31
CA THR A 85 18.29 17.95 -4.67
C THR A 85 18.62 16.48 -4.96
N HIS A 86 17.61 15.61 -5.02
CA HIS A 86 17.78 14.17 -5.15
C HIS A 86 17.37 13.68 -6.54
N THR A 87 18.18 12.79 -7.10
CA THR A 87 17.78 11.91 -8.21
C THR A 87 17.21 10.61 -7.66
N LEU A 88 16.46 9.88 -8.49
CA LEU A 88 15.96 8.53 -8.16
C LEU A 88 17.07 7.61 -7.65
N ASP A 89 18.26 7.65 -8.29
CA ASP A 89 19.38 6.82 -7.87
C ASP A 89 19.97 7.28 -6.53
N SER A 90 20.06 8.59 -6.28
CA SER A 90 20.55 9.10 -4.99
C SER A 90 19.62 8.72 -3.82
N VAL A 91 18.30 8.70 -4.05
CA VAL A 91 17.33 8.25 -3.03
C VAL A 91 17.52 6.76 -2.75
N ARG A 92 17.62 5.94 -3.82
CA ARG A 92 17.91 4.51 -3.69
C ARG A 92 19.19 4.26 -2.89
N GLN A 93 20.28 4.95 -3.23
CA GLN A 93 21.57 4.81 -2.53
C GLN A 93 21.48 5.27 -1.07
N GLY A 94 20.72 6.32 -0.77
CA GLY A 94 20.46 6.76 0.60
C GLY A 94 19.75 5.70 1.43
N LEU A 95 18.72 5.06 0.87
CA LEU A 95 18.01 3.95 1.52
C LEU A 95 18.91 2.71 1.68
N ASP A 96 19.67 2.34 0.65
CA ASP A 96 20.65 1.25 0.72
C ASP A 96 21.65 1.48 1.86
N SER A 97 22.20 2.68 1.94
CA SER A 97 23.18 3.07 2.97
C SER A 97 22.56 3.04 4.37
N TRP A 98 21.33 3.53 4.52
CA TRP A 98 20.63 3.53 5.79
C TRP A 98 20.37 2.10 6.29
N TYR A 99 19.83 1.21 5.45
CA TYR A 99 19.57 -0.17 5.87
C TYR A 99 20.87 -0.96 6.12
N ALA A 100 21.93 -0.71 5.35
CA ALA A 100 23.25 -1.31 5.62
C ALA A 100 23.82 -0.87 6.98
N ALA A 101 23.60 0.38 7.39
CA ALA A 101 24.00 0.90 8.69
C ALA A 101 23.06 0.49 9.84
N ASN A 102 21.88 -0.05 9.53
CA ASN A 102 20.83 -0.40 10.50
C ASN A 102 20.31 -1.84 10.31
N PRO A 103 21.16 -2.88 10.38
CA PRO A 103 20.77 -4.27 10.08
C PRO A 103 19.73 -4.84 11.05
N THR A 104 19.55 -4.24 12.23
CA THR A 104 18.53 -4.62 13.22
C THR A 104 17.15 -4.01 12.96
N ARG A 105 17.01 -3.16 11.94
CA ARG A 105 15.76 -2.43 11.62
C ARG A 105 15.18 -2.77 10.24
N LEU A 106 15.39 -3.99 9.77
CA LEU A 106 14.91 -4.45 8.47
C LEU A 106 13.39 -4.68 8.41
N ASP A 107 12.73 -4.73 9.56
CA ASP A 107 11.27 -4.72 9.70
C ASP A 107 10.66 -3.35 9.37
N ARG A 108 11.45 -2.27 9.48
CA ARG A 108 10.99 -0.90 9.21
C ARG A 108 10.57 -0.73 7.74
N PRO A 109 9.38 -0.15 7.45
CA PRO A 109 8.91 0.10 6.09
C PRO A 109 9.80 1.05 5.30
N VAL A 110 9.99 0.78 4.00
CA VAL A 110 10.83 1.62 3.13
C VAL A 110 10.25 3.01 2.97
N ILE A 111 8.93 3.13 2.79
CA ILE A 111 8.25 4.43 2.66
C ILE A 111 8.42 5.28 3.93
N GLU A 112 8.44 4.64 5.10
CA GLU A 112 8.66 5.32 6.37
C GLU A 112 10.11 5.81 6.49
N THR A 113 11.07 4.95 6.14
CA THR A 113 12.50 5.32 6.11
C THR A 113 12.75 6.46 5.12
N LEU A 114 12.17 6.40 3.91
CA LEU A 114 12.22 7.47 2.91
C LEU A 114 11.70 8.79 3.51
N TRP A 115 10.57 8.74 4.20
CA TRP A 115 9.97 9.92 4.81
C TRP A 115 10.87 10.54 5.89
N PHE A 116 11.24 9.78 6.91
CA PHE A 116 11.93 10.35 8.08
C PHE A 116 13.42 10.59 7.88
N GLU A 117 14.08 9.80 7.03
CA GLU A 117 15.53 9.82 6.92
C GLU A 117 16.01 10.63 5.71
N ILE A 118 15.15 10.85 4.70
CA ILE A 118 15.51 11.58 3.48
C ILE A 118 14.62 12.82 3.31
N VAL A 119 13.30 12.64 3.24
CA VAL A 119 12.36 13.73 2.91
C VAL A 119 12.32 14.80 3.99
N ILE A 120 12.09 14.43 5.25
CA ILE A 120 11.98 15.38 6.36
C ILE A 120 13.29 16.16 6.57
N PRO A 121 14.49 15.54 6.59
CA PRO A 121 15.75 16.26 6.67
C PRO A 121 15.98 17.18 5.47
N GLY A 122 15.71 16.71 4.25
CA GLY A 122 15.83 17.52 3.04
C GLY A 122 14.92 18.75 3.07
N ALA A 123 13.68 18.59 3.53
CA ALA A 123 12.68 19.66 3.53
C ALA A 123 12.96 20.76 4.56
N LYS A 124 13.83 20.50 5.55
CA LYS A 124 14.28 21.48 6.55
C LYS A 124 15.50 22.28 6.07
N ARG A 125 16.20 21.83 5.03
CA ARG A 125 17.37 22.53 4.48
C ARG A 125 16.88 23.82 3.81
N LYS A 126 17.48 24.96 4.18
CA LYS A 126 17.20 26.23 3.49
C LYS A 126 17.74 26.13 2.05
N PRO A 127 17.04 26.69 1.05
CA PRO A 127 17.50 26.72 -0.33
C PRO A 127 18.83 27.47 -0.47
#